data_AF-A0A1G1JS29-F1
#
_entry.id   AF-A0A1G1JS29-F1
#
_cell.length_a   1.000
_cell.length_b   1.000
_cell.length_c   1.000
_cell.angle_alpha   90.00
_cell.angle_beta   90.00
_cell.angle_gamma   90.00
#
_symmetry.space_group_name_H-M   'P 1'
#
loop_
_entity.id
_entity.type
_entity.pdbx_description
1 polymer ?
#
loop_
_entity_poly.entity_id
_entity_poly.type
_entity_poly.pdbx_seq_one_letter_code
_entity_poly.pdbx_strand_id
1 'polypeptide(L)' 'MSDYRFSICFSKTGLRLMSKQEKLKKIVRLTTNNQVAIPAFIVRLLRLQKGSYLEVEEQGERIIMTPKKIVDR' A
#
# COMPACT_ATOMS: atom_id res chain seq x y z
N MET A 1 -0.14 -9.74 19.11
CA MET A 1 -1.09 -10.72 18.53
C MET A 1 -2.01 -9.94 17.61
N SER A 2 -2.02 -10.11 16.30
CA SER A 2 -2.07 -11.39 15.60
C SER A 2 -1.41 -11.32 14.22
N ASP A 3 -0.57 -12.32 13.93
CA ASP A 3 -0.10 -12.66 12.59
C ASP A 3 -1.25 -13.20 11.76
N TYR A 4 -1.58 -12.53 10.66
CA TYR A 4 -2.49 -13.07 9.66
C TYR A 4 -1.81 -13.08 8.29
N ARG A 5 -1.23 -14.24 7.95
CA ARG A 5 -0.79 -14.58 6.59
C ARG A 5 -1.73 -15.62 6.01
N PHE A 6 -2.51 -15.28 4.98
CA PHE A 6 -2.99 -16.27 4.02
C PHE A 6 -3.10 -15.69 2.61
N SER A 7 -2.64 -16.47 1.64
CA SER A 7 -2.77 -16.29 0.20
C SER A 7 -3.37 -17.56 -0.38
N ILE A 8 -4.45 -17.45 -1.17
CA ILE A 8 -4.97 -18.56 -1.96
C ILE A 8 -5.24 -18.07 -3.38
N CYS A 9 -4.58 -18.72 -4.35
CA CYS A 9 -4.74 -18.52 -5.78
C CYS A 9 -5.56 -19.66 -6.37
N PHE A 10 -6.38 -19.36 -7.38
CA PHE A 10 -7.12 -20.37 -8.13
C PHE A 10 -6.89 -20.15 -9.61
N SER A 11 -6.43 -21.22 -10.26
CA SER A 11 -6.32 -21.39 -11.71
C SER A 11 -7.68 -21.82 -12.29
N LYS A 12 -7.74 -22.00 -13.62
CA LYS A 12 -8.93 -21.98 -14.49
C LYS A 12 -10.10 -22.95 -14.20
N THR A 13 -10.13 -23.69 -13.10
CA THR A 13 -11.22 -24.63 -12.77
C THR A 13 -11.47 -24.70 -11.26
N GLY A 14 -12.58 -24.12 -10.79
CA GLY A 14 -13.14 -24.42 -9.46
C GLY A 14 -12.96 -23.37 -8.35
N LEU A 15 -14.03 -23.21 -7.57
CA LEU A 15 -14.30 -22.35 -6.39
C LEU A 15 -13.10 -21.66 -5.73
N ARG A 16 -12.89 -20.38 -6.05
CA ARG A 16 -11.86 -19.51 -5.47
C ARG A 16 -12.29 -18.94 -4.12
N LEU A 17 -11.87 -19.54 -3.01
CA LEU A 17 -11.86 -18.92 -1.67
C LEU A 17 -11.05 -17.61 -1.75
N MET A 18 -11.74 -16.50 -1.98
CA MET A 18 -11.16 -15.17 -2.02
C MET A 18 -10.83 -14.75 -0.59
N SER A 19 -9.55 -14.79 -0.22
CA SER A 19 -9.09 -13.99 0.89
C SER A 19 -9.38 -12.53 0.55
N LYS A 20 -10.09 -11.83 1.44
CA LYS A 20 -10.67 -10.49 1.27
C LYS A 20 -9.64 -9.34 1.20
N GLN A 21 -8.44 -9.65 0.73
CA GLN A 21 -7.40 -8.71 0.36
C GLN A 21 -6.83 -9.16 -0.98
N GLU A 22 -7.59 -8.94 -2.06
CA GLU A 22 -6.94 -8.69 -3.34
C GLU A 22 -6.00 -7.51 -3.09
N LYS A 23 -4.71 -7.81 -2.89
CA LYS A 23 -3.67 -6.80 -2.76
C LYS A 23 -3.69 -6.05 -4.09
N LEU A 24 -4.34 -4.88 -4.08
CA LEU A 24 -4.36 -3.95 -5.19
C LEU A 24 -2.91 -3.51 -5.43
N LYS A 25 -2.20 -4.27 -6.25
CA LYS A 25 -0.83 -4.01 -6.65
C LYS A 25 -0.90 -3.27 -7.98
N LYS A 26 -0.38 -2.05 -8.01
CA LYS A 26 -0.17 -1.30 -9.24
C LYS A 26 1.32 -1.04 -9.38
N ILE A 27 1.89 -1.48 -10.50
CA ILE A 27 3.26 -1.09 -10.86
C ILE A 27 3.22 0.39 -11.20
N VAL A 28 4.09 1.17 -10.55
CA VAL A 28 4.25 2.60 -10.80
C VAL A 28 5.66 2.85 -11.30
N ARG A 29 5.81 3.81 -12.20
CA ARG A 29 7.09 4.22 -12.75
C ARG A 29 7.68 5.34 -11.89
N LEU A 30 9.00 5.31 -11.68
CA LEU A 30 9.75 6.45 -11.16
C LEU A 30 9.73 7.59 -12.18
N THR A 31 9.28 8.76 -11.75
CA THR A 31 9.27 9.98 -12.57
C THR A 31 10.60 10.73 -12.43
N THR A 32 10.67 11.96 -12.93
CA THR A 32 11.79 12.86 -12.65
C THR A 32 11.95 13.08 -11.15
N ASN A 33 13.19 13.31 -10.71
CA ASN A 33 13.56 13.54 -9.31
C ASN A 33 13.26 12.38 -8.35
N ASN A 34 13.30 11.12 -8.83
CA ASN A 34 13.11 9.91 -8.01
C ASN A 34 11.76 9.83 -7.29
N GLN A 35 10.73 10.49 -7.83
CA GLN A 35 9.39 10.49 -7.26
C GLN A 35 8.55 9.34 -7.82
N VAL A 36 7.63 8.83 -7.01
CA VAL A 36 6.59 7.89 -7.44
C VAL A 36 5.21 8.50 -7.25
N ALA A 37 4.37 8.41 -8.28
CA ALA A 37 2.99 8.85 -8.17
C ALA A 37 2.19 7.84 -7.35
N ILE A 38 1.62 8.28 -6.22
CA ILE A 38 0.76 7.43 -5.38
C ILE A 38 -0.56 7.18 -6.12
N PRO A 39 -0.93 5.92 -6.40
CA PRO A 39 -2.18 5.61 -7.06
C PRO A 39 -3.41 6.15 -6.30
N ALA A 40 -4.41 6.64 -7.05
CA ALA A 40 -5.62 7.24 -6.48
C ALA A 40 -6.36 6.35 -5.48
N PHE A 41 -6.32 5.03 -5.63
CA PHE A 41 -6.95 4.11 -4.68
C PHE A 41 -6.25 4.11 -3.32
N ILE A 42 -4.91 4.26 -3.27
CA ILE A 42 -4.16 4.37 -2.01
C ILE A 42 -4.49 5.70 -1.32
N VAL A 43 -4.54 6.79 -2.09
CA VAL A 43 -4.93 8.12 -1.60
C VAL A 43 -6.30 8.06 -0.92
N ARG A 44 -7.29 7.41 -1.57
CA ARG A 44 -8.64 7.24 -1.01
C ARG A 44 -8.67 6.33 0.21
N LEU A 45 -7.97 5.19 0.15
CA LEU A 45 -7.90 4.21 1.23
C LEU A 45 -7.32 4.81 2.50
N LEU A 46 -6.20 5.53 2.37
CA LEU A 46 -5.48 6.15 3.48
C LEU A 46 -5.99 7.56 3.81
N ARG A 47 -7.04 8.03 3.12
CA ARG A 47 -7.63 9.37 3.26
C ARG A 47 -6.57 10.50 3.20
N LEU A 48 -5.59 10.33 2.32
CA LEU A 48 -4.53 11.31 2.12
C LEU A 48 -5.06 12.51 1.35
N GLN A 49 -4.58 13.69 1.72
CA GLN A 49 -4.88 14.96 1.05
C GLN A 49 -3.57 15.65 0.66
N LYS A 50 -3.64 16.63 -0.24
CA LYS A 50 -2.48 17.47 -0.57
C LYS A 50 -1.97 18.13 0.72
N GLY A 51 -0.67 18.00 0.98
CA GLY A 51 -0.04 18.48 2.22
C GLY A 51 -0.08 17.49 3.39
N SER A 52 -0.64 16.28 3.22
CA SER A 52 -0.49 15.21 4.21
C SER A 52 0.96 14.74 4.31
N TYR A 53 1.39 14.40 5.51
CA TYR A 53 2.72 13.86 5.77
C TYR A 53 2.68 12.32 5.87
N LEU A 54 3.73 11.69 5.37
CA LEU A 54 3.97 10.26 5.50
C LEU A 54 5.30 10.05 6.19
N GLU A 55 5.33 9.16 7.18
CA GLU A 55 6.56 8.58 7.70
C GLU A 55 7.03 7.47 6.76
N VAL A 56 8.33 7.44 6.47
CA VAL A 56 8.93 6.48 5.53
C VAL A 56 9.99 5.70 6.29
N GLU A 57 9.83 4.38 6.32
CA GLU A 57 10.74 3.46 6.99
C GLU A 57 11.23 2.40 6.00
N GLU A 58 12.52 2.04 6.11
CA GLU A 58 13.09 0.89 5.42
C GLU A 58 12.95 -0.37 6.29
N GLN A 59 12.41 -1.43 5.71
CA GLN A 59 12.31 -2.76 6.34
C GLN A 59 12.84 -3.82 5.37
N GLY A 60 14.15 -4.02 5.40
CA GLY A 60 14.86 -4.87 4.43
C GLY A 60 14.68 -4.33 3.02
N GLU A 61 14.24 -5.15 2.08
CA GLU A 61 14.04 -4.75 0.67
C GLU A 61 12.69 -4.01 0.43
N ARG A 62 12.06 -3.49 1.48
CA ARG A 62 10.75 -2.87 1.39
C ARG A 62 10.76 -1.51 2.06
N ILE A 63 10.00 -0.60 1.46
CA ILE A 63 9.69 0.68 2.06
C ILE A 63 8.27 0.60 2.61
N ILE A 64 8.11 0.97 3.88
CA ILE A 64 6.80 1.15 4.51
C ILE A 64 6.55 2.65 4.63
N MET A 65 5.38 3.07 4.15
CA MET A 65 4.92 4.46 4.28
C MET A 65 3.67 4.49 5.15
N THR A 66 3.72 5.27 6.23
CA THR A 66 2.63 5.36 7.22
C THR A 66 2.14 6.81 7.31
N PRO A 67 0.83 7.09 7.14
CA PRO A 67 0.30 8.44 7.32
C PRO A 67 0.56 8.98 8.72
N LYS A 68 1.10 10.19 8.81
CA LYS A 68 1.44 10.84 10.09
C LYS A 68 0.86 12.25 10.13
N LYS A 69 0.34 12.63 11.30
CA LYS A 69 -0.02 14.01 11.57
C LYS A 69 1.19 14.67 12.21
N ILE A 70 1.69 15.74 11.61
CA ILE A 70 2.64 16.61 12.29
C ILE A 70 1.82 17.49 13.22
N VAL A 71 1.99 17.27 14.53
CA VAL A 71 1.44 18.16 15.55
C VAL A 71 2.57 19.14 15.84
N ASP A 72 2.49 20.32 15.24
CA ASP A 72 3.38 21.43 15.58
C ASP A 72 3.05 21.84 17.04
N ARG A 73 4.08 21.92 17.90
CA ARG A 73 3.95 22.31 19.31
C ARG A 73 4.50 23.72 19.50
#